data_AF-A0A915B997-F1
#
_entry.id   AF-A0A915B997-F1
#
_cell.length_a   1.000
_cell.length_b   1.000
_cell.length_c   1.000
_cell.angle_alpha   90.00
_cell.angle_beta   90.00
_cell.angle_gamma   90.00
#
_symmetry.space_group_name_H-M   'P 1'
#
loop_
_entity.id
_entity.type
_entity.pdbx_description
1 polymer ?
#
loop_
_entity_poly.entity_id
_entity_poly.type
_entity_poly.pdbx_seq_one_letter_code
_entity_poly.pdbx_strand_id
1 'polypeptide(L)'
;MIFLIAESTVFSDLKSSYRILLSRVMVRTAEEAVLEYREALNDLKDNNKMQINLMTILAEDYSSFSREIVHVIAQQVERVLPTQKLAVMYVMDSILKNVTGPGNYKEHIEKVVHRLFLHVFETGDEKTRLSLHKLRQTWTGIFQRSTLYKIDLAVHEIDPAWPIVTPLPSNAASATPRAPVPLMQTSEQTQQQQPSLRAASRVHVNPHFFQKSAPPSVADRRQLVLCLICPWQLNDQKQRVSLLCSN
;
A
#
# COMPACT_ATOMS: atom_id res chain seq x y z
N MET A 1 21.46 24.79 57.26
CA MET A 1 21.73 23.61 56.41
C MET A 1 20.48 22.79 56.09
N ILE A 2 19.34 22.95 56.79
CA ILE A 2 18.08 22.21 56.52
C ILE A 2 17.25 22.84 55.37
N PHE A 3 17.35 24.16 55.13
CA PHE A 3 16.53 24.85 54.12
C PHE A 3 16.88 24.52 52.65
N LEU A 4 18.12 24.11 52.35
CA LEU A 4 18.53 23.79 50.97
C LEU A 4 18.13 22.37 50.52
N ILE A 5 17.79 21.48 51.45
CA ILE A 5 17.36 20.11 51.14
C ILE A 5 15.86 20.07 50.80
N ALA A 6 15.06 20.97 51.38
CA ALA A 6 13.63 21.06 51.10
C ALA A 6 13.34 21.53 49.66
N GLU A 7 14.07 22.54 49.15
CA GLU A 7 13.90 23.04 47.77
C GLU A 7 14.28 22.01 46.71
N SER A 8 15.31 21.20 46.96
CA SER A 8 15.77 20.16 46.02
C SER A 8 14.80 18.97 45.95
N THR A 9 14.11 18.66 47.05
CA THR A 9 13.08 17.60 47.11
C THR A 9 11.78 18.06 46.42
N VAL A 10 11.31 19.27 46.70
CA VAL A 10 10.11 19.84 46.07
C VAL A 10 10.28 20.02 44.56
N PHE A 11 11.47 20.44 44.10
CA PHE A 11 11.74 20.58 42.67
C PHE A 11 11.78 19.24 41.92
N SER A 12 12.26 18.17 42.56
CA SER A 12 12.28 16.83 41.96
C SER A 12 10.90 16.17 41.96
N ASP A 13 10.08 16.38 43.00
CA ASP A 13 8.67 15.98 43.03
C ASP A 13 7.84 16.72 41.99
N LEU A 14 8.07 18.02 41.79
CA LEU A 14 7.40 18.80 40.75
C LEU A 14 7.78 18.27 39.36
N LYS A 15 9.06 17.97 39.12
CA LYS A 15 9.53 17.37 37.84
C LYS A 15 8.95 15.98 37.62
N SER A 16 8.81 15.17 38.67
CA SER A 16 8.15 13.86 38.64
C SER A 16 6.65 13.99 38.36
N SER A 17 5.99 14.95 39.01
CA SER A 17 4.57 15.26 38.82
C SER A 17 4.27 15.80 37.43
N TYR A 18 5.10 16.69 36.89
CA TYR A 18 5.01 17.12 35.49
C TYR A 18 5.34 15.99 34.52
N ARG A 19 6.28 15.11 34.83
CA ARG A 19 6.57 13.92 34.00
C ARG A 19 5.38 12.95 34.02
N ILE A 20 4.73 12.77 35.17
CA ILE A 20 3.50 11.96 35.33
C ILE A 20 2.33 12.60 34.58
N LEU A 21 2.14 13.92 34.71
CA LEU A 21 1.10 14.67 34.00
C LEU A 21 1.36 14.71 32.49
N LEU A 22 2.60 14.90 32.03
CA LEU A 22 2.97 14.81 30.62
C LEU A 22 2.78 13.40 30.07
N SER A 23 3.07 12.35 30.84
CA SER A 23 2.73 10.98 30.45
C SER A 23 1.22 10.73 30.45
N ARG A 24 0.45 11.33 31.37
CA ARG A 24 -1.00 11.14 31.47
C ARG A 24 -1.79 11.98 30.46
N VAL A 25 -1.21 13.08 29.97
CA VAL A 25 -1.77 13.95 28.90
C VAL A 25 -1.39 13.44 27.50
N MET A 26 -0.37 12.59 27.37
CA MET A 26 0.04 12.02 26.07
C MET A 26 -0.26 10.53 25.89
N VAL A 27 -0.57 9.78 26.95
CA VAL A 27 -1.05 8.39 26.81
C VAL A 27 -2.56 8.45 26.52
N ARG A 28 -2.90 8.59 25.24
CA ARG A 28 -4.23 8.19 24.75
C ARG A 28 -4.36 6.70 25.01
N THR A 29 -5.43 6.26 25.66
CA THR A 29 -5.62 4.83 25.93
C THR A 29 -5.95 4.09 24.63
N ALA A 30 -5.73 2.78 24.60
CA ALA A 30 -6.11 1.98 23.43
C ALA A 30 -7.61 2.09 23.12
N GLU A 31 -8.45 2.19 24.16
CA GLU A 31 -9.89 2.32 24.02
C GLU A 31 -10.31 3.65 23.40
N GLU A 32 -9.72 4.77 23.84
CA GLU A 32 -9.98 6.09 23.24
C GLU A 32 -9.52 6.14 21.78
N ALA A 33 -8.33 5.61 21.48
CA ALA A 33 -7.82 5.55 20.11
C ALA A 33 -8.73 4.73 19.20
N VAL A 34 -9.20 3.57 19.68
CA VAL A 34 -10.15 2.72 18.95
C VAL A 34 -11.49 3.41 18.74
N LEU A 35 -12.02 4.08 19.76
CA LEU A 35 -13.31 4.77 19.69
C LEU A 35 -13.26 5.89 18.65
N GLU A 36 -12.28 6.78 18.75
CA GLU A 36 -12.13 7.92 17.82
C GLU A 36 -11.91 7.43 16.38
N TYR A 37 -11.08 6.41 16.19
CA TYR A 37 -10.85 5.85 14.86
C TYR A 37 -12.10 5.22 14.26
N ARG A 38 -12.91 4.53 15.09
CA ARG A 38 -14.19 3.95 14.68
C ARG A 38 -15.20 5.02 14.29
N GLU A 39 -15.26 6.12 15.04
CA GLU A 39 -16.12 7.26 14.72
C GLU A 39 -15.72 7.88 13.38
N ALA A 40 -14.43 8.13 13.15
CA ALA A 40 -13.94 8.62 11.86
C ALA A 40 -14.28 7.67 10.69
N LEU A 41 -14.21 6.35 10.91
CA LEU A 41 -14.62 5.34 9.92
C LEU A 41 -16.15 5.26 9.70
N ASN A 42 -16.97 5.62 10.70
CA ASN A 42 -18.42 5.65 10.55
C ASN A 42 -18.87 6.73 9.57
N ASP A 43 -18.11 7.82 9.47
CA ASP A 43 -18.40 8.93 8.58
C ASP A 43 -17.91 8.72 7.15
N LEU A 44 -17.10 7.68 6.90
CA LEU A 44 -16.64 7.32 5.56
C LEU A 44 -17.75 6.61 4.78
N LYS A 45 -18.47 7.37 3.95
CA LYS A 45 -19.57 6.85 3.11
C LYS A 45 -19.15 6.55 1.67
N ASP A 46 -18.08 7.17 1.21
CA ASP A 46 -17.57 7.05 -0.14
C ASP A 46 -16.05 7.24 -0.15
N ASN A 47 -15.43 7.22 -1.33
CA ASN A 47 -14.02 7.47 -1.48
C ASN A 47 -13.71 8.97 -1.32
N ASN A 48 -13.71 9.44 -0.07
CA ASN A 48 -13.43 10.83 0.29
C ASN A 48 -11.97 11.02 0.72
N LYS A 49 -11.20 11.73 -0.11
CA LYS A 49 -9.78 11.99 0.12
C LYS A 49 -9.49 12.69 1.45
N MET A 50 -10.33 13.64 1.85
CA MET A 50 -10.12 14.37 3.12
C MET A 50 -10.26 13.42 4.31
N GLN A 51 -11.29 12.57 4.31
CA GLN A 51 -11.53 11.60 5.37
C GLN A 51 -10.43 10.53 5.40
N ILE A 52 -10.03 9.99 4.24
CA ILE A 52 -8.93 9.02 4.14
C ILE A 52 -7.62 9.62 4.70
N ASN A 53 -7.32 10.87 4.38
CA ASN A 53 -6.15 11.56 4.91
C ASN A 53 -6.23 11.75 6.42
N LEU A 54 -7.38 12.16 6.95
CA LEU A 54 -7.61 12.27 8.38
C LEU A 54 -7.33 10.93 9.08
N MET A 55 -7.91 9.84 8.58
CA MET A 55 -7.68 8.49 9.13
C MET A 55 -6.23 8.02 9.02
N THR A 56 -5.50 8.50 8.01
CA THR A 56 -4.06 8.19 7.87
C THR A 56 -3.24 8.95 8.92
N ILE A 57 -3.57 10.21 9.18
CA ILE A 57 -2.95 11.03 10.24
C ILE A 57 -3.25 10.42 11.62
N LEU A 58 -4.51 10.04 11.88
CA LEU A 58 -4.88 9.37 13.13
C LEU A 58 -4.14 8.04 13.33
N ALA A 59 -3.94 7.27 12.26
CA ALA A 59 -3.18 6.02 12.34
C ALA A 59 -1.70 6.26 12.71
N GLU A 60 -1.09 7.34 12.20
CA GLU A 60 0.26 7.74 12.57
C GLU A 60 0.36 8.15 14.05
N ASP A 61 -0.55 9.01 14.50
CA ASP A 61 -0.68 9.46 15.89
C ASP A 61 -0.89 8.29 16.86
N TYR A 62 -1.69 7.29 16.45
CA TYR A 62 -2.02 6.09 17.21
C TYR A 62 -1.14 4.89 16.88
N SER A 63 0.08 5.11 16.39
CA SER A 63 0.99 4.02 16.01
C SER A 63 1.29 3.02 17.12
N SER A 64 1.20 3.41 18.40
CA SER A 64 1.30 2.50 19.56
C SER A 64 0.17 1.48 19.67
N PHE A 65 -0.98 1.75 19.05
CA PHE A 65 -2.21 0.92 19.07
C PHE A 65 -2.54 0.37 17.68
N SER A 66 -1.53 0.25 16.82
CA SER A 66 -1.67 -0.13 15.41
C SER A 66 -2.43 -1.44 15.22
N ARG A 67 -2.23 -2.42 16.09
CA ARG A 67 -2.93 -3.71 16.05
C ARG A 67 -4.43 -3.52 16.22
N GLU A 68 -4.83 -2.73 17.22
CA GLU A 68 -6.20 -2.41 17.55
C GLU A 68 -6.84 -1.59 16.42
N ILE A 69 -6.13 -0.58 15.88
CA ILE A 69 -6.59 0.21 14.73
C ILE A 69 -6.84 -0.68 13.50
N VAL A 70 -5.92 -1.59 13.17
CA VAL A 70 -6.11 -2.53 12.05
C VAL A 70 -7.29 -3.46 12.29
N HIS A 71 -7.53 -3.88 13.53
CA HIS A 71 -8.70 -4.67 13.87
C HIS A 71 -10.01 -3.90 13.64
N VAL A 72 -10.07 -2.62 14.03
CA VAL A 72 -11.24 -1.75 13.78
C VAL A 72 -11.49 -1.59 12.28
N ILE A 73 -10.44 -1.36 11.47
CA ILE A 73 -10.56 -1.25 10.01
C ILE A 73 -11.10 -2.56 9.42
N ALA A 74 -10.56 -3.71 9.84
CA ALA A 74 -11.02 -5.02 9.36
C ALA A 74 -12.51 -5.26 9.68
N GLN A 75 -12.93 -4.99 10.91
CA GLN A 75 -14.34 -5.06 11.30
C GLN A 75 -15.23 -4.13 10.48
N GLN A 76 -14.73 -2.93 10.15
CA GLN A 76 -15.48 -1.98 9.34
C GLN A 76 -15.72 -2.50 7.92
N VAL A 77 -14.71 -3.08 7.27
CA VAL A 77 -14.86 -3.68 5.92
C VAL A 77 -15.97 -4.75 5.89
N GLU A 78 -16.10 -5.54 6.95
CA GLU A 78 -17.11 -6.59 7.04
C GLU A 78 -18.52 -6.06 7.33
N ARG A 79 -18.61 -4.94 8.05
CA ARG A 79 -19.88 -4.38 8.54
C ARG A 79 -20.57 -3.44 7.54
N VAL A 80 -19.81 -2.68 6.76
CA VAL A 80 -20.38 -1.64 5.87
C VAL A 80 -21.01 -2.23 4.61
N LEU A 81 -21.84 -1.41 3.95
CA LEU A 81 -22.46 -1.77 2.68
C LEU A 81 -21.39 -2.06 1.61
N PRO A 82 -21.63 -2.96 0.64
CA PRO A 82 -20.67 -3.29 -0.42
C PRO A 82 -20.08 -2.08 -1.14
N THR A 83 -20.89 -1.06 -1.40
CA THR A 83 -20.48 0.20 -2.05
C THR A 83 -19.47 1.03 -1.25
N GLN A 84 -19.39 0.82 0.07
CA GLN A 84 -18.52 1.55 0.99
C GLN A 84 -17.22 0.78 1.27
N LYS A 85 -17.22 -0.55 1.09
CA LYS A 85 -16.07 -1.42 1.43
C LYS A 85 -14.79 -1.02 0.72
N LEU A 86 -14.90 -0.64 -0.56
CA LEU A 86 -13.75 -0.20 -1.35
C LEU A 86 -13.09 1.07 -0.77
N ALA A 87 -13.88 2.00 -0.24
CA ALA A 87 -13.35 3.20 0.42
C ALA A 87 -12.55 2.85 1.68
N VAL A 88 -13.05 1.89 2.48
CA VAL A 88 -12.33 1.40 3.66
C VAL A 88 -11.03 0.67 3.27
N MET A 89 -11.05 -0.10 2.17
CA MET A 89 -9.83 -0.71 1.62
C MET A 89 -8.79 0.34 1.20
N TYR A 90 -9.23 1.51 0.71
CA TYR A 90 -8.32 2.62 0.41
C TYR A 90 -7.72 3.29 1.64
N VAL A 91 -8.42 3.29 2.78
CA VAL A 91 -7.83 3.72 4.05
C VAL A 91 -6.63 2.82 4.39
N MET A 92 -6.81 1.51 4.29
CA MET A 92 -5.74 0.54 4.56
C MET A 92 -4.53 0.72 3.63
N ASP A 93 -4.77 0.95 2.33
CA ASP A 93 -3.70 1.25 1.36
C ASP A 93 -2.98 2.57 1.66
N SER A 94 -3.71 3.61 2.06
CA SER A 94 -3.10 4.89 2.47
C SER A 94 -2.20 4.71 3.69
N ILE A 95 -2.62 3.94 4.69
CA ILE A 95 -1.80 3.63 5.87
C ILE A 95 -0.52 2.89 5.45
N LEU A 96 -0.63 1.86 4.60
CA LEU A 96 0.53 1.09 4.13
C LEU A 96 1.58 1.95 3.42
N LYS A 97 1.13 2.99 2.69
CA LYS A 97 2.01 3.85 1.90
C LYS A 97 2.61 4.99 2.71
N ASN A 98 1.83 5.57 3.63
CA ASN A 98 2.17 6.85 4.24
C ASN A 98 2.63 6.70 5.70
N VAL A 99 2.23 5.65 6.41
CA VAL A 99 2.60 5.45 7.82
C VAL A 99 3.84 4.58 7.92
N THR A 100 5.00 5.24 8.02
CA THR A 100 6.31 4.57 8.16
C THR A 100 6.81 4.49 9.61
N GLY A 101 5.96 4.83 10.58
CA GLY A 101 6.30 4.87 12.00
C GLY A 101 6.49 3.49 12.66
N PRO A 102 6.78 3.44 13.98
CA PRO A 102 7.12 2.22 14.72
C PRO A 102 5.94 1.24 14.90
N GLY A 103 4.74 1.61 14.46
CA GLY A 103 3.52 0.82 14.70
C GLY A 103 3.43 -0.49 13.92
N ASN A 104 4.37 -0.84 13.04
CA ASN A 104 4.34 -2.13 12.30
C ASN A 104 3.01 -2.41 11.56
N TYR A 105 2.31 -1.37 11.08
CA TYR A 105 1.02 -1.50 10.40
C TYR A 105 1.04 -2.53 9.27
N LYS A 106 2.12 -2.57 8.50
CA LYS A 106 2.33 -3.57 7.45
C LYS A 106 2.16 -5.01 7.95
N GLU A 107 2.75 -5.36 9.09
CA GLU A 107 2.69 -6.73 9.62
C GLU A 107 1.28 -7.09 10.08
N HIS A 108 0.59 -6.16 10.73
CA HIS A 108 -0.79 -6.36 11.17
C HIS A 108 -1.75 -6.48 9.99
N ILE A 109 -1.58 -5.64 8.97
CA ILE A 109 -2.40 -5.66 7.76
C ILE A 109 -2.14 -6.95 6.95
N GLU A 110 -0.89 -7.37 6.80
CA GLU A 110 -0.52 -8.59 6.05
C GLU A 110 -1.23 -9.85 6.58
N LYS A 111 -1.54 -9.89 7.89
CA LYS A 111 -2.29 -10.99 8.53
C LYS A 111 -3.77 -11.02 8.16
N VAL A 112 -4.38 -9.88 7.83
CA VAL A 112 -5.83 -9.77 7.57
C VAL A 112 -6.18 -9.52 6.11
N VAL A 113 -5.25 -8.96 5.32
CA VAL A 113 -5.50 -8.46 3.97
C VAL A 113 -6.04 -9.52 3.02
N HIS A 114 -5.54 -10.77 3.10
CA HIS A 114 -6.00 -11.86 2.25
C HIS A 114 -7.51 -12.11 2.41
N ARG A 115 -7.96 -12.23 3.66
CA ARG A 115 -9.37 -12.49 4.00
C ARG A 115 -10.26 -11.32 3.61
N LEU A 116 -9.83 -10.09 3.87
CA LEU A 116 -10.60 -8.89 3.56
C LEU A 116 -10.70 -8.67 2.05
N PHE A 117 -9.61 -8.91 1.31
CA PHE A 117 -9.61 -8.76 -0.15
C PHE A 117 -10.64 -9.68 -0.79
N LEU A 118 -10.67 -10.96 -0.42
CA LEU A 118 -11.66 -11.92 -0.89
C LEU A 118 -13.09 -11.48 -0.53
N HIS A 119 -13.31 -11.07 0.72
CA HIS A 119 -14.62 -10.61 1.16
C HIS A 119 -15.17 -9.42 0.36
N VAL A 120 -14.32 -8.44 0.02
CA VAL A 120 -14.72 -7.31 -0.83
C VAL A 120 -14.89 -7.74 -2.29
N PHE A 121 -14.08 -8.68 -2.77
CA PHE A 121 -14.18 -9.20 -4.14
C PHE A 121 -15.48 -9.97 -4.38
N GLU A 122 -15.88 -10.82 -3.44
CA GLU A 122 -17.11 -11.62 -3.50
C GLU A 122 -18.36 -10.74 -3.41
N THR A 123 -18.34 -9.74 -2.53
CA THR A 123 -19.50 -8.87 -2.30
C THR A 123 -19.57 -7.66 -3.24
N GLY A 124 -18.50 -7.38 -3.98
CA GLY A 124 -18.39 -6.25 -4.90
C GLY A 124 -18.98 -6.54 -6.28
N ASP A 125 -19.41 -5.48 -6.95
CA ASP A 125 -19.79 -5.49 -8.35
C ASP A 125 -18.56 -5.47 -9.27
N GLU A 126 -18.78 -5.61 -10.58
CA GLU A 126 -17.71 -5.64 -11.59
C GLU A 126 -16.80 -4.39 -11.51
N LYS A 127 -17.40 -3.21 -11.30
CA LYS A 127 -16.64 -1.97 -11.12
C LYS A 127 -15.71 -2.04 -9.91
N THR A 128 -16.20 -2.58 -8.80
CA THR A 128 -15.40 -2.78 -7.57
C THR A 128 -14.29 -3.78 -7.82
N ARG A 129 -14.53 -4.88 -8.54
CA ARG A 129 -13.50 -5.89 -8.88
C ARG A 129 -12.38 -5.32 -9.72
N LEU A 130 -12.69 -4.51 -10.74
CA LEU A 130 -11.69 -3.78 -11.52
C LEU A 130 -10.87 -2.83 -10.65
N SER A 131 -11.51 -2.16 -9.69
CA SER A 131 -10.85 -1.25 -8.75
C SER A 131 -9.99 -1.99 -7.73
N LEU A 132 -10.39 -3.19 -7.32
CA LEU A 132 -9.59 -4.09 -6.49
C LEU A 132 -8.38 -4.65 -7.24
N HIS A 133 -8.52 -5.00 -8.53
CA HIS A 133 -7.39 -5.45 -9.35
C HIS A 133 -6.30 -4.39 -9.42
N LYS A 134 -6.73 -3.16 -9.69
CA LYS A 134 -5.91 -1.96 -9.62
C LYS A 134 -5.25 -1.81 -8.23
N LEU A 135 -6.03 -1.84 -7.16
CA LEU A 135 -5.52 -1.75 -5.78
C LEU A 135 -4.46 -2.83 -5.48
N ARG A 136 -4.70 -4.08 -5.86
CA ARG A 136 -3.76 -5.18 -5.66
C ARG A 136 -2.40 -4.91 -6.31
N GLN A 137 -2.36 -4.21 -7.44
CA GLN A 137 -1.09 -3.87 -8.11
C GLN A 137 -0.22 -2.92 -7.27
N THR A 138 -0.81 -2.04 -6.45
CA THR A 138 -0.03 -1.09 -5.62
C THR A 138 0.69 -1.75 -4.46
N TRP A 139 0.28 -2.97 -4.10
CA TRP A 139 0.90 -3.71 -3.00
C TRP A 139 2.14 -4.48 -3.44
N THR A 140 2.44 -4.50 -4.75
CA THR A 140 3.68 -5.03 -5.30
C THR A 140 4.85 -4.24 -4.71
N GLY A 141 5.77 -4.92 -4.02
CA GLY A 141 6.89 -4.29 -3.33
C GLY A 141 6.58 -3.79 -1.91
N ILE A 142 5.30 -3.72 -1.52
CA ILE A 142 4.89 -3.46 -0.14
C ILE A 142 4.79 -4.78 0.63
N PHE A 143 3.99 -5.74 0.16
CA PHE A 143 3.86 -7.06 0.78
C PHE A 143 4.85 -8.09 0.25
N GLN A 144 5.00 -9.19 0.98
CA GLN A 144 5.77 -10.33 0.51
C GLN A 144 5.08 -10.95 -0.72
N ARG A 145 5.89 -11.45 -1.66
CA ARG A 145 5.37 -12.12 -2.87
C ARG A 145 4.47 -13.30 -2.55
N SER A 146 4.75 -14.04 -1.47
CA SER A 146 3.91 -15.16 -1.00
C SER A 146 2.50 -14.71 -0.61
N THR A 147 2.36 -13.54 0.02
CA THR A 147 1.06 -12.98 0.42
C THR A 147 0.26 -12.58 -0.80
N LEU A 148 0.89 -11.87 -1.75
CA LEU A 148 0.23 -11.47 -3.00
C LEU A 148 -0.18 -12.67 -3.86
N TYR A 149 0.69 -13.68 -3.94
CA TYR A 149 0.39 -14.92 -4.66
C TYR A 149 -0.81 -15.66 -4.07
N LYS A 150 -0.92 -15.72 -2.73
CA LYS A 150 -2.10 -16.32 -2.06
C LYS A 150 -3.39 -15.60 -2.42
N ILE A 151 -3.36 -14.26 -2.44
CA ILE A 151 -4.50 -13.44 -2.86
C ILE A 151 -4.87 -13.76 -4.31
N ASP A 152 -3.91 -13.72 -5.22
CA ASP A 152 -4.18 -13.96 -6.64
C ASP A 152 -4.78 -15.33 -6.90
N LEU A 153 -4.21 -16.38 -6.28
CA LEU A 153 -4.73 -17.74 -6.41
C LEU A 153 -6.17 -17.81 -5.92
N ALA A 154 -6.45 -17.31 -4.71
CA ALA A 154 -7.78 -17.40 -4.14
C ALA A 154 -8.82 -16.61 -4.95
N VAL A 155 -8.43 -15.47 -5.54
CA VAL A 155 -9.33 -14.70 -6.42
C VAL A 155 -9.51 -15.40 -7.76
N HIS A 156 -8.46 -16.02 -8.31
CA HIS A 156 -8.53 -16.78 -9.57
C HIS A 156 -9.47 -17.99 -9.47
N GLU A 157 -9.54 -18.65 -8.31
CA GLU A 157 -10.51 -19.72 -8.06
C GLU A 157 -11.97 -19.24 -8.11
N ILE A 158 -12.22 -17.97 -7.76
CA ILE A 158 -13.56 -17.36 -7.81
C ILE A 158 -13.87 -16.83 -9.23
N ASP A 159 -12.88 -16.20 -9.85
CA ASP A 159 -12.97 -15.62 -11.18
C ASP A 159 -11.74 -16.02 -12.03
N PRO A 160 -11.89 -16.99 -12.94
CA PRO A 160 -10.80 -17.42 -13.83
C PRO A 160 -10.25 -16.32 -14.72
N ALA A 161 -10.97 -15.21 -14.93
CA ALA A 161 -10.48 -14.05 -15.68
C ALA A 161 -9.46 -13.22 -14.89
N TRP A 162 -9.27 -13.47 -13.59
CA TRP A 162 -8.27 -12.79 -12.77
C TRP A 162 -6.85 -13.23 -13.16
N PRO A 163 -5.97 -12.31 -13.57
CA PRO A 163 -4.61 -12.67 -13.97
C PRO A 163 -3.75 -13.01 -12.75
N ILE A 164 -3.08 -14.16 -12.78
CA ILE A 164 -2.06 -14.50 -11.77
C ILE A 164 -0.77 -13.75 -12.15
N VAL A 165 -0.62 -12.54 -11.61
CA VAL A 165 0.50 -11.64 -11.95
C VAL A 165 1.76 -11.95 -11.13
N THR A 166 1.64 -12.60 -9.96
CA THR A 166 2.80 -12.96 -9.15
C THR A 166 3.33 -14.35 -9.52
N PRO A 167 4.54 -14.46 -10.10
CA PRO A 167 5.14 -15.76 -10.38
C PRO A 167 5.41 -16.51 -9.06
N LEU A 168 5.20 -17.83 -9.08
CA LEU A 168 5.42 -18.74 -7.95
C LEU A 168 6.75 -18.41 -7.24
N PRO A 169 6.81 -18.34 -5.89
CA PRO A 169 8.07 -18.22 -5.20
C PRO A 169 8.92 -19.47 -5.51
N SER A 170 9.87 -19.32 -6.42
CA SER A 170 10.81 -20.37 -6.76
C SER A 170 11.68 -20.65 -5.54
N ASN A 171 11.34 -21.73 -4.84
CA ASN A 171 12.27 -22.47 -3.98
C ASN A 171 12.53 -23.82 -4.65
N ALA A 172 13.07 -23.78 -5.87
CA ALA A 172 13.56 -24.96 -6.58
C ALA A 172 14.95 -24.63 -7.13
N ALA A 173 15.96 -25.03 -6.37
CA ALA A 173 17.31 -25.13 -6.86
C ALA A 173 17.35 -26.03 -8.11
N SER A 174 18.06 -25.55 -9.14
CA SER A 174 18.74 -26.34 -10.17
C SER A 174 17.97 -27.51 -10.82
N ALA A 175 17.34 -27.24 -11.97
CA ALA A 175 17.26 -28.23 -13.04
C ALA A 175 17.24 -27.52 -14.39
N THR A 176 18.38 -27.59 -15.08
CA THR A 176 18.63 -27.16 -16.44
C THR A 176 17.61 -27.76 -17.42
N PRO A 177 16.94 -26.99 -18.29
CA PRO A 177 16.26 -27.56 -19.45
C PRO A 177 17.32 -27.84 -20.53
N ARG A 178 17.62 -29.11 -20.72
CA ARG A 178 18.44 -29.62 -21.83
C ARG A 178 17.66 -29.36 -23.14
N ALA A 179 18.27 -28.63 -24.07
CA ALA A 179 17.73 -28.39 -25.40
C ALA A 179 17.63 -29.71 -26.21
N PRO A 180 16.55 -29.94 -26.97
CA PRO A 180 16.52 -31.01 -27.96
C PRO A 180 17.30 -30.61 -29.22
N VAL A 181 18.19 -31.50 -29.64
CA VAL A 181 18.98 -31.43 -30.87
C VAL A 181 18.05 -31.71 -32.07
N PRO A 182 18.01 -30.88 -33.13
CA PRO A 182 17.26 -31.20 -34.36
C PRO A 182 18.07 -32.10 -35.31
N LEU A 183 17.45 -33.17 -35.81
CA LEU A 183 18.00 -34.01 -36.89
C LEU A 183 17.48 -33.51 -38.24
N MET A 184 18.43 -33.22 -39.15
CA MET A 184 18.25 -32.75 -40.53
C MET A 184 17.59 -33.79 -41.46
N GLN A 185 16.82 -33.31 -42.45
CA GLN A 185 16.83 -33.83 -43.82
C GLN A 185 16.43 -32.74 -44.86
N THR A 186 17.34 -32.56 -45.82
CA THR A 186 17.39 -31.88 -47.15
C THR A 186 16.10 -32.04 -48.00
N SER A 187 15.63 -31.18 -48.93
CA SER A 187 16.15 -30.29 -50.00
C SER A 187 15.10 -29.16 -50.30
N GLU A 188 15.36 -27.99 -50.91
CA GLU A 188 15.74 -27.70 -52.31
C GLU A 188 16.00 -26.17 -52.50
N GLN A 189 16.78 -25.81 -53.53
CA GLN A 189 17.34 -24.47 -53.83
C GLN A 189 16.47 -23.65 -54.79
N THR A 190 16.53 -22.29 -54.72
CA THR A 190 16.79 -21.38 -55.87
C THR A 190 17.23 -19.98 -55.37
N GLN A 191 18.19 -19.36 -56.06
CA GLN A 191 19.02 -18.18 -55.72
C GLN A 191 18.53 -16.83 -56.29
N GLN A 192 18.99 -15.71 -55.68
CA GLN A 192 19.60 -14.45 -56.26
C GLN A 192 19.34 -13.24 -55.32
N GLN A 193 20.17 -12.23 -55.01
CA GLN A 193 21.62 -11.89 -55.07
C GLN A 193 21.83 -10.56 -54.25
N GLN A 194 23.05 -10.30 -53.74
CA GLN A 194 23.57 -9.28 -52.77
C GLN A 194 23.85 -7.84 -53.36
N PRO A 195 24.48 -6.80 -52.72
CA PRO A 195 25.30 -6.73 -51.45
C PRO A 195 25.25 -5.46 -50.51
N SER A 196 25.80 -5.63 -49.29
CA SER A 196 26.68 -4.74 -48.46
C SER A 196 26.24 -3.35 -47.91
N LEU A 197 26.39 -3.12 -46.59
CA LEU A 197 27.43 -2.24 -45.97
C LEU A 197 27.34 -2.14 -44.43
N ARG A 198 28.54 -2.10 -43.80
CA ARG A 198 28.82 -1.84 -42.37
C ARG A 198 28.24 -0.49 -41.88
N ALA A 199 27.71 -0.45 -40.66
CA ALA A 199 27.72 0.77 -39.83
C ALA A 199 27.71 0.43 -38.33
N ALA A 200 28.67 0.98 -37.60
CA ALA A 200 28.76 0.91 -36.14
C ALA A 200 27.66 1.77 -35.50
N SER A 201 26.83 1.17 -34.64
CA SER A 201 25.83 1.91 -33.85
C SER A 201 26.50 2.59 -32.66
N ARG A 202 26.79 3.89 -32.80
CA ARG A 202 27.10 4.78 -31.66
C ARG A 202 25.86 4.91 -30.79
N VAL A 203 25.94 4.45 -29.53
CA VAL A 203 24.92 4.69 -28.50
C VAL A 203 25.02 6.15 -28.05
N HIS A 204 24.00 6.95 -28.35
CA HIS A 204 23.85 8.31 -27.84
C HIS A 204 23.21 8.25 -26.45
N VAL A 205 23.92 8.69 -25.41
CA VAL A 205 23.37 8.85 -24.05
C VAL A 205 23.11 10.33 -23.75
N ASN A 206 21.93 10.61 -23.20
CA ASN A 206 21.47 11.94 -22.80
C ASN A 206 22.25 12.43 -21.55
N PRO A 207 22.95 13.58 -21.58
CA PRO A 207 23.89 13.97 -20.51
C PRO A 207 23.28 14.54 -19.22
N HIS A 208 21.97 14.41 -18.97
CA HIS A 208 21.33 14.99 -17.79
C HIS A 208 21.07 14.02 -16.62
N PHE A 209 21.75 12.87 -16.57
CA PHE A 209 21.46 11.80 -15.61
C PHE A 209 21.93 12.06 -14.16
N PHE A 210 22.75 13.08 -13.89
CA PHE A 210 23.38 13.26 -12.57
C PHE A 210 23.04 14.54 -11.82
N GLN A 211 21.85 15.14 -12.04
CA GLN A 211 21.40 16.22 -11.16
C GLN A 211 20.79 15.68 -9.86
N LYS A 212 21.70 15.58 -8.90
CA LYS A 212 21.57 15.43 -7.45
C LYS A 212 20.33 16.16 -6.88
N SER A 213 19.41 15.42 -6.27
CA SER A 213 18.45 15.95 -5.30
C SER A 213 18.81 15.44 -3.90
N ALA A 214 18.96 16.38 -2.96
CA ALA A 214 19.28 16.13 -1.56
C ALA A 214 18.14 15.34 -0.85
N PRO A 215 18.41 14.62 0.24
CA PRO A 215 17.36 13.99 1.02
C PRO A 215 16.46 15.07 1.66
N PRO A 216 15.12 14.96 1.56
CA PRO A 216 14.23 15.98 2.11
C PRO A 216 14.25 15.98 3.64
N SER A 217 14.17 17.19 4.19
CA SER A 217 13.99 17.46 5.62
C SER A 217 12.71 16.81 6.15
N VAL A 218 12.68 16.45 7.44
CA VAL A 218 11.52 15.87 8.13
C VAL A 218 10.27 16.77 8.03
N ALA A 219 10.44 18.09 7.82
CA ALA A 219 9.34 19.02 7.58
C ALA A 219 8.68 18.86 6.18
N ASP A 220 9.44 18.42 5.16
CA ASP A 220 8.97 18.24 3.78
C ASP A 220 8.06 17.02 3.62
N ARG A 221 8.17 16.04 4.53
CA ARG A 221 7.28 14.86 4.56
C ARG A 221 5.83 15.22 4.85
N ARG A 222 5.59 16.29 5.62
CA ARG A 222 4.22 16.77 5.91
C ARG A 222 3.57 17.41 4.69
N GLN A 223 4.34 18.05 3.81
CA GLN A 223 3.84 18.64 2.57
C GLN A 223 3.59 17.59 1.47
N LEU A 224 4.33 16.47 1.48
CA LEU A 224 4.17 15.39 0.50
C LEU A 224 2.89 14.55 0.67
N VAL A 225 2.21 14.66 1.81
CA VAL A 225 0.86 14.11 2.00
C VAL A 225 -0.15 14.78 1.04
N LEU A 226 0.16 15.97 0.49
CA LEU A 226 -0.79 16.72 -0.33
C LEU A 226 -0.82 16.31 -1.83
N CYS A 227 0.24 15.71 -2.38
CA CYS A 227 0.37 15.57 -3.85
C CYS A 227 0.47 14.13 -4.41
N LEU A 228 0.67 13.10 -3.59
CA LEU A 228 0.90 11.72 -4.07
C LEU A 228 -0.17 10.69 -3.65
N ILE A 229 -1.41 11.15 -3.46
CA ILE A 229 -2.50 10.24 -3.08
C ILE A 229 -3.10 9.63 -4.36
N CYS A 230 -2.59 8.42 -4.65
CA CYS A 230 -3.17 7.36 -5.47
C CYS A 230 -3.60 7.70 -6.92
N PRO A 231 -2.82 7.27 -7.94
CA PRO A 231 -3.17 7.36 -9.37
C PRO A 231 -4.55 6.78 -9.75
N TRP A 232 -5.17 5.98 -8.90
CA TRP A 232 -6.46 5.34 -9.15
C TRP A 232 -7.64 6.30 -9.24
N GLN A 233 -7.64 7.38 -8.45
CA GLN A 233 -8.75 8.33 -8.43
C GLN A 233 -8.81 9.17 -9.71
N LEU A 234 -7.64 9.46 -10.31
CA LEU A 234 -7.57 10.16 -11.59
C LEU A 234 -8.17 9.28 -12.71
N ASN A 235 -8.01 7.96 -12.62
CA ASN A 235 -8.51 7.04 -13.63
C ASN A 235 -10.03 6.77 -13.52
N ASP A 236 -10.59 6.71 -12.30
CA ASP A 236 -12.06 6.53 -12.12
C ASP A 236 -12.85 7.79 -12.52
N GLN A 237 -12.33 8.98 -12.21
CA GLN A 237 -12.91 10.25 -12.68
C GLN A 237 -12.83 10.38 -14.21
N LYS A 238 -11.71 9.98 -14.82
CA LYS A 238 -11.56 9.97 -16.28
C LYS A 238 -12.56 9.03 -16.96
N GLN A 239 -12.82 7.84 -16.39
CA GLN A 239 -13.83 6.91 -16.90
C GLN A 239 -15.26 7.44 -16.74
N ARG A 240 -15.59 8.10 -15.62
CA ARG A 240 -16.90 8.76 -15.41
C ARG A 240 -17.15 9.88 -16.42
N VAL A 241 -16.14 10.71 -16.70
CA VAL A 241 -16.25 11.79 -17.69
C VAL A 241 -16.37 11.23 -19.11
N SER A 242 -15.64 10.17 -19.46
CA SER A 242 -15.75 9.53 -20.79
C SER A 242 -17.13 8.90 -21.05
N LEU A 243 -17.80 8.35 -20.04
CA LEU A 243 -19.15 7.80 -20.17
C LEU A 243 -20.24 8.89 -20.28
N LEU A 244 -20.03 10.06 -19.66
CA LEU A 244 -20.94 11.20 -19.78
C LEU A 244 -20.80 11.97 -21.10
N CYS A 245 -19.64 11.88 -21.77
CA CYS A 245 -19.41 12.48 -23.09
C CYS A 245 -19.69 11.53 -24.27
N SER A 246 -20.19 10.32 -24.01
CA SER A 246 -20.54 9.32 -25.05
C SER A 246 -22.05 9.14 -25.26
N ASN A 247 -22.87 10.08 -24.78
CA ASN A 247 -24.29 10.21 -25.11
C ASN A 247 -24.56 11.55 -25.78
#